data_AF-A0A9E8LXX7-F1
#
_entry.id   AF-A0A9E8LXX7-F1
#
_cell.length_a   1.000
_cell.length_b   1.000
_cell.length_c   1.000
_cell.angle_alpha   90.00
_cell.angle_beta   90.00
_cell.angle_gamma   90.00
#
_symmetry.space_group_name_H-M   'P 1'
#
loop_
_entity.id
_entity.type
_entity.pdbx_description
1 polymer ?
#
loop_
_entity_poly.entity_id
_entity_poly.type
_entity_poly.pdbx_seq_one_letter_code
_entity_poly.pdbx_strand_id
1 'polypeptide(L)'
;MKTIGTNESSNPLKSYIRSNYFLYLGGEMIPLFLNNEQTAVVKSLHISLTVKSLRGVDYLSEITFKNKKNFSIPLKLYVENDLHLSDYHYGFASPVENVLFFTNNKGLFLMSGIFKDRSFNQYGVIQKGETCEKIVNGKIPFRPIACGNVIGLYSFEHRLEPFEVARAYTWMLMSKTMSEEELLKKDKQLKQILAFSREK
;
A
#
# COMPACT_ATOMS: atom_id res chain seq x y z
N MET A 1 -11.56 29.79 -32.17
CA MET A 1 -10.55 28.80 -31.75
C MET A 1 -11.08 28.07 -30.52
N LYS A 2 -11.38 26.78 -30.64
CA LYS A 2 -11.78 25.93 -29.51
C LYS A 2 -10.52 25.44 -28.81
N THR A 3 -10.29 25.87 -27.58
CA THR A 3 -9.31 25.24 -26.69
C THR A 3 -9.83 23.87 -26.30
N ILE A 4 -9.14 22.84 -26.77
CA ILE A 4 -9.40 21.44 -26.43
C ILE A 4 -9.04 21.27 -24.96
N GLY A 5 -10.06 21.09 -24.12
CA GLY A 5 -9.87 20.64 -22.75
C GLY A 5 -9.21 19.27 -22.78
N THR A 6 -8.04 19.16 -22.17
CA THR A 6 -7.48 17.86 -21.79
C THR A 6 -8.43 17.26 -20.78
N ASN A 7 -9.30 16.36 -21.23
CA ASN A 7 -10.01 15.45 -20.35
C ASN A 7 -8.95 14.70 -19.54
N GLU A 8 -8.72 15.12 -18.30
CA GLU A 8 -8.21 14.25 -17.26
C GLU A 8 -9.18 13.07 -17.22
N SER A 9 -8.78 11.95 -17.83
CA SER A 9 -9.50 10.69 -17.70
C SER A 9 -9.56 10.39 -16.21
N SER A 10 -10.70 10.67 -15.59
CA SER A 10 -10.99 10.31 -14.21
C SER A 10 -10.77 8.81 -14.10
N ASN A 11 -9.62 8.38 -13.58
CA ASN A 11 -9.33 6.97 -13.43
C ASN A 11 -10.42 6.40 -12.52
N PRO A 12 -11.35 5.58 -13.04
CA PRO A 12 -12.49 5.12 -12.28
C PRO A 12 -12.00 4.47 -10.98
N LEU A 13 -10.85 3.78 -11.00
CA LEU A 13 -10.26 3.10 -9.83
C LEU A 13 -10.03 3.97 -8.60
N LYS A 14 -9.79 5.28 -8.76
CA LYS A 14 -9.67 6.20 -7.61
C LYS A 14 -10.95 6.27 -6.76
N SER A 15 -12.12 5.95 -7.32
CA SER A 15 -13.37 5.90 -6.56
C SER A 15 -13.66 4.52 -5.94
N TYR A 16 -12.92 3.47 -6.30
CA TYR A 16 -13.16 2.10 -5.81
C TYR A 16 -12.25 1.72 -4.65
N ILE A 17 -11.19 2.49 -4.41
CA ILE A 17 -10.07 2.03 -3.58
C ILE A 17 -9.68 3.12 -2.61
N ARG A 18 -9.48 2.72 -1.36
CA ARG A 18 -8.87 3.56 -0.33
C ARG A 18 -7.73 2.81 0.34
N SER A 19 -6.56 3.45 0.39
CA SER A 19 -5.44 2.98 1.20
C SER A 19 -5.28 3.91 2.40
N ASN A 20 -5.28 3.33 3.60
CA ASN A 20 -4.95 4.03 4.85
C ASN A 20 -3.58 3.55 5.33
N TYR A 21 -2.79 4.46 5.90
CA TYR A 21 -1.43 4.19 6.34
C TYR A 21 -1.32 4.39 7.85
N PHE A 22 -0.65 3.48 8.54
CA PHE A 22 -0.42 3.58 9.97
C PHE A 22 1.04 3.28 10.29
N LEU A 23 1.62 4.07 11.19
CA LEU A 23 2.97 3.87 11.68
C LEU A 23 2.90 3.22 13.07
N TYR A 24 3.56 2.08 13.24
CA TYR A 24 3.77 1.51 14.57
C TYR A 24 5.15 1.89 15.09
N LEU A 25 5.17 2.72 16.14
CA LEU A 25 6.39 3.30 16.68
C LEU A 25 6.33 3.42 18.21
N GLY A 26 7.19 2.66 18.89
CA GLY A 26 7.25 2.65 20.35
C GLY A 26 6.04 2.00 21.02
N GLY A 27 5.44 0.98 20.38
CA GLY A 27 4.27 0.28 20.90
C GLY A 27 2.92 0.89 20.50
N GLU A 28 2.92 2.03 19.83
CA GLU A 28 1.70 2.77 19.47
C GLU A 28 1.44 2.72 17.96
N MET A 29 0.18 2.53 17.58
CA MET A 29 -0.31 2.67 16.22
C MET A 29 -0.72 4.13 15.97
N ILE A 30 -0.03 4.81 15.05
CA ILE A 30 -0.23 6.21 14.73
C ILE A 30 -0.79 6.31 13.31
N PRO A 31 -2.04 6.74 13.11
CA PRO A 31 -2.59 6.95 11.77
C PRO A 31 -1.84 8.07 11.05
N LEU A 32 -1.46 7.82 9.81
CA LEU A 32 -0.87 8.82 8.92
C LEU A 32 -2.00 9.42 8.08
N PHE A 33 -2.57 10.54 8.56
CA PHE A 33 -3.55 11.32 7.81
C PHE A 33 -2.85 12.14 6.72
N LEU A 34 -2.28 11.44 5.74
CA LEU A 34 -1.58 12.03 4.62
C LEU A 34 -2.46 11.90 3.37
N ASN A 35 -2.78 13.04 2.77
CA ASN A 35 -3.33 13.11 1.43
C ASN A 35 -2.20 13.35 0.41
N ASN A 36 -2.53 13.40 -0.88
CA ASN A 36 -1.52 13.57 -1.94
C ASN A 36 -0.62 14.78 -1.67
N GLU A 37 0.69 14.58 -1.75
CA GLU A 37 1.75 15.58 -1.55
C GLU A 37 1.80 16.20 -0.15
N GLN A 38 1.28 15.50 0.86
CA GLN A 38 1.35 15.96 2.24
C GLN A 38 2.58 15.44 2.97
N THR A 39 3.01 16.24 3.96
CA THR A 39 4.07 15.88 4.89
C THR A 39 3.53 15.92 6.32
N ALA A 40 3.99 14.98 7.15
CA ALA A 40 3.72 14.96 8.57
C ALA A 40 5.04 14.76 9.32
N VAL A 41 5.10 15.31 10.54
CA VAL A 41 6.17 15.01 11.48
C VAL A 41 5.58 14.18 12.59
N VAL A 42 6.03 12.93 12.71
CA VAL A 42 5.60 12.01 13.76
C VAL A 42 6.79 11.70 14.65
N LYS A 43 6.73 12.18 15.90
CA LYS A 43 7.85 12.16 16.86
C LYS A 43 9.10 12.81 16.23
N SER A 44 10.04 12.02 15.74
CA SER A 44 11.30 12.48 15.13
C SER A 44 11.46 12.12 13.65
N LEU A 45 10.40 11.62 13.03
CA LEU A 45 10.39 11.21 11.64
C LEU A 45 9.64 12.25 10.81
N HIS A 46 10.26 12.69 9.73
CA HIS A 46 9.55 13.38 8.66
C HIS A 46 9.02 12.34 7.69
N ILE A 47 7.73 12.38 7.41
CA ILE A 47 7.03 11.42 6.56
C ILE A 47 6.32 12.21 5.47
N SER A 48 6.44 11.78 4.22
CA SER A 48 5.70 12.37 3.12
C SER A 48 5.04 11.30 2.27
N LEU A 49 3.86 11.60 1.72
CA LEU A 49 3.14 10.75 0.79
C LEU A 49 2.99 11.46 -0.55
N THR A 50 3.38 10.80 -1.63
CA THR A 50 3.19 11.30 -2.99
C THR A 50 2.54 10.20 -3.83
N VAL A 51 1.39 10.50 -4.44
CA VAL A 51 0.76 9.61 -5.40
C VAL A 51 1.44 9.82 -6.76
N LYS A 52 1.99 8.76 -7.33
CA LYS A 52 2.70 8.79 -8.61
C LYS A 52 1.81 8.24 -9.72
N SER A 53 1.95 8.83 -10.91
CA SER A 53 1.39 8.26 -12.13
C SER A 53 2.46 7.46 -12.85
N LEU A 54 2.18 6.18 -13.12
CA LEU A 54 3.04 5.33 -13.93
C LEU A 54 2.16 4.56 -14.91
N ARG A 55 2.53 4.58 -16.19
CA ARG A 55 1.74 3.93 -17.25
C ARG A 55 1.54 2.45 -16.94
N GLY A 56 0.29 2.00 -16.97
CA GLY A 56 -0.07 0.60 -16.71
C GLY A 56 -0.20 0.24 -15.22
N VAL A 57 -0.07 1.23 -14.32
CA VAL A 57 -0.32 1.08 -12.89
C VAL A 57 -1.55 1.92 -12.52
N ASP A 58 -2.51 1.28 -11.85
CA ASP A 58 -3.78 1.92 -11.56
C ASP A 58 -3.68 2.91 -10.39
N TYR A 59 -2.90 2.54 -9.37
CA TYR A 59 -2.58 3.40 -8.24
C TYR A 59 -1.18 3.09 -7.75
N LEU A 60 -0.36 4.12 -7.55
CA LEU A 60 0.99 4.02 -7.00
C LEU A 60 1.20 5.15 -6.00
N SER A 61 1.60 4.81 -4.78
CA SER A 61 2.01 5.77 -3.77
C SER A 61 3.46 5.54 -3.39
N GLU A 62 4.18 6.63 -3.19
CA GLU A 62 5.49 6.67 -2.57
C GLU A 62 5.35 7.30 -1.19
N ILE A 63 5.89 6.61 -0.18
CA ILE A 63 5.98 7.10 1.19
C ILE A 63 7.45 7.27 1.50
N THR A 64 7.88 8.50 1.75
CA THR A 64 9.25 8.81 2.13
C THR A 64 9.34 9.01 3.63
N PHE A 65 10.29 8.34 4.26
CA PHE A 65 10.63 8.49 5.66
C PHE A 65 12.02 9.10 5.78
N LYS A 66 12.16 10.12 6.63
CA LYS A 66 13.45 10.74 6.93
C LYS A 66 13.68 10.77 8.44
N ASN A 67 14.73 10.06 8.86
CA ASN A 67 15.23 10.14 10.22
C ASN A 67 15.99 11.46 10.40
N LYS A 68 15.67 12.21 11.45
CA LYS A 68 16.36 13.47 11.82
C LYS A 68 17.27 13.32 13.04
N LYS A 69 17.40 12.10 13.55
CA LYS A 69 18.17 11.79 14.75
C LYS A 69 19.49 11.12 14.40
N ASN A 70 20.40 11.15 15.37
CA ASN A 70 21.71 10.51 15.34
C ASN A 70 21.67 9.03 15.82
N PHE A 71 20.48 8.46 16.01
CA PHE A 71 20.28 7.07 16.39
C PHE A 71 19.28 6.40 15.43
N SER A 72 19.39 5.08 15.30
CA SER A 72 18.53 4.30 14.42
C SER A 72 17.12 4.15 15.00
N ILE A 73 16.09 4.19 14.15
CA ILE A 73 14.68 4.12 14.54
C ILE A 73 14.05 2.88 13.91
N PRO A 74 13.53 1.91 14.70
CA PRO A 74 12.74 0.82 14.16
C PRO A 74 11.41 1.37 13.66
N LEU A 75 11.07 1.06 12.41
CA LEU A 75 9.86 1.51 11.74
C LEU A 75 9.06 0.31 11.26
N LYS A 76 7.77 0.31 11.57
CA LYS A 76 6.81 -0.60 10.96
C LYS A 76 5.66 0.19 10.36
N LEU A 77 5.53 0.14 9.05
CA LEU A 77 4.45 0.76 8.29
C LEU A 77 3.38 -0.29 8.03
N TYR A 78 2.15 -0.01 8.39
CA TYR A 78 0.97 -0.78 8.00
C TYR A 78 0.25 -0.07 6.87
N VAL A 79 -0.28 -0.86 5.95
CA VAL A 79 -1.10 -0.41 4.83
C VAL A 79 -2.39 -1.21 4.87
N GLU A 80 -3.47 -0.50 5.13
CA GLU A 80 -4.83 -1.01 5.04
C GLU A 80 -5.38 -0.62 3.67
N ASN A 81 -6.00 -1.57 2.98
CA ASN A 81 -6.62 -1.35 1.68
C ASN A 81 -8.06 -1.82 1.71
N ASP A 82 -8.95 -0.96 1.24
CA ASP A 82 -10.40 -1.12 1.26
C ASP A 82 -10.95 -0.92 -0.14
N LEU A 83 -11.81 -1.85 -0.58
CA LEU A 83 -12.52 -1.76 -1.86
C LEU A 83 -13.95 -1.27 -1.60
N HIS A 84 -14.19 -0.01 -1.95
CA HIS A 84 -15.36 0.76 -1.54
C HIS A 84 -16.71 0.36 -2.18
N LEU A 85 -16.82 -0.70 -3.00
CA LEU A 85 -17.93 -0.83 -3.97
C LEU A 85 -18.68 -2.18 -4.08
N SER A 86 -18.70 -3.02 -3.05
CA SER A 86 -19.77 -4.05 -2.91
C SER A 86 -19.82 -4.62 -1.50
N ASP A 87 -20.97 -5.19 -1.11
CA ASP A 87 -21.15 -5.87 0.18
C ASP A 87 -20.43 -7.23 0.28
N TYR A 88 -19.84 -7.70 -0.84
CA TYR A 88 -19.16 -8.99 -0.91
C TYR A 88 -17.93 -8.92 -1.83
N HIS A 89 -16.75 -8.86 -1.22
CA HIS A 89 -15.48 -9.14 -1.87
C HIS A 89 -14.88 -10.41 -1.26
N TYR A 90 -14.14 -11.16 -2.06
CA TYR A 90 -13.21 -12.16 -1.54
C TYR A 90 -11.84 -11.50 -1.47
N GLY A 91 -11.23 -11.52 -0.29
CA GLY A 91 -9.83 -11.15 -0.11
C GLY A 91 -9.01 -12.42 0.10
N PHE A 92 -7.86 -12.50 -0.58
CA PHE A 92 -6.91 -13.59 -0.44
C PHE A 92 -5.49 -13.04 -0.35
N ALA A 93 -4.72 -13.46 0.62
CA ALA A 93 -3.31 -13.15 0.72
C ALA A 93 -2.49 -14.33 0.20
N SER A 94 -1.77 -14.14 -0.91
CA SER A 94 -0.92 -15.17 -1.51
C SER A 94 0.46 -15.19 -0.84
N PRO A 95 0.82 -16.23 -0.07
CA PRO A 95 2.13 -16.33 0.56
C PRO A 95 3.26 -16.52 -0.45
N VAL A 96 2.98 -17.22 -1.54
CA VAL A 96 3.97 -17.54 -2.58
C VAL A 96 4.35 -16.29 -3.35
N GLU A 97 3.35 -15.51 -3.75
CA GLU A 97 3.55 -14.31 -4.58
C GLU A 97 3.87 -13.06 -3.76
N ASN A 98 3.65 -13.10 -2.44
CA ASN A 98 3.72 -11.95 -1.54
C ASN A 98 2.87 -10.78 -2.06
N VAL A 99 1.58 -11.03 -2.29
CA VAL A 99 0.58 -10.04 -2.74
C VAL A 99 -0.77 -10.29 -2.06
N LEU A 100 -1.62 -9.26 -2.01
CA LEU A 100 -3.02 -9.40 -1.65
C LEU A 100 -3.89 -9.32 -2.91
N PHE A 101 -4.74 -10.32 -3.09
CA PHE A 101 -5.79 -10.32 -4.08
C PHE A 101 -7.12 -9.93 -3.47
N PHE A 102 -7.89 -9.17 -4.22
CA PHE A 102 -9.30 -8.95 -3.97
C PHE A 102 -10.09 -9.20 -5.24
N THR A 103 -11.29 -9.74 -5.13
CA THR A 103 -12.17 -9.91 -6.28
C THR A 103 -13.62 -9.58 -5.95
N ASN A 104 -14.30 -9.01 -6.94
CA ASN A 104 -15.73 -8.73 -6.95
C ASN A 104 -16.28 -8.79 -8.37
N ASN A 105 -17.55 -8.44 -8.55
CA ASN A 105 -18.19 -8.41 -9.87
C ASN A 105 -17.57 -7.44 -10.91
N LYS A 106 -16.63 -6.57 -10.51
CA LYS A 106 -15.93 -5.62 -11.41
C LYS A 106 -14.58 -6.14 -11.89
N GLY A 107 -13.92 -7.02 -11.15
CA GLY A 107 -12.60 -7.51 -11.53
C GLY A 107 -11.81 -8.14 -10.40
N LEU A 108 -10.57 -8.50 -10.74
CA LEU A 108 -9.54 -8.95 -9.83
C LEU A 108 -8.59 -7.78 -9.58
N PHE A 109 -8.24 -7.57 -8.32
CA PHE A 109 -7.37 -6.51 -7.85
C PHE A 109 -6.17 -7.17 -7.18
N LEU A 110 -4.98 -6.66 -7.47
CA LEU A 110 -3.74 -7.04 -6.80
C LEU A 110 -3.21 -5.82 -6.07
N MET A 111 -2.97 -5.96 -4.77
CA MET A 111 -2.38 -4.94 -3.92
C MET A 111 -1.01 -5.42 -3.49
N SER A 112 -0.02 -4.56 -3.70
CA SER A 112 1.35 -4.91 -3.42
C SER A 112 2.20 -3.66 -3.11
N GLY A 113 3.50 -3.84 -2.96
CA GLY A 113 4.41 -2.81 -2.50
C GLY A 113 5.78 -3.35 -2.10
N ILE A 114 6.73 -2.44 -1.93
CA ILE A 114 8.09 -2.72 -1.49
C ILE A 114 8.59 -1.63 -0.54
N PHE A 115 9.47 -2.00 0.39
CA PHE A 115 10.24 -1.06 1.19
C PHE A 115 11.72 -1.47 1.16
N LYS A 116 12.59 -0.60 0.62
CA LYS A 116 14.03 -0.89 0.45
C LYS A 116 14.30 -2.29 -0.13
N ASP A 117 13.59 -2.61 -1.23
CA ASP A 117 13.67 -3.88 -1.98
C ASP A 117 13.05 -5.11 -1.31
N ARG A 118 12.44 -4.95 -0.13
CA ARG A 118 11.74 -6.03 0.56
C ARG A 118 10.23 -5.92 0.31
N SER A 119 9.58 -7.06 0.09
CA SER A 119 8.11 -7.16 0.07
C SER A 119 7.55 -7.14 1.51
N PHE A 120 6.25 -7.34 1.70
CA PHE A 120 5.63 -7.28 3.04
C PHE A 120 6.22 -8.32 3.99
N ASN A 121 6.31 -7.97 5.27
CA ASN A 121 6.74 -8.86 6.35
C ASN A 121 5.58 -9.64 6.97
N GLN A 122 4.40 -9.01 7.00
CA GLN A 122 3.17 -9.59 7.54
C GLN A 122 2.00 -9.13 6.68
N TYR A 123 0.98 -9.96 6.61
CA TYR A 123 -0.21 -9.68 5.82
C TYR A 123 -1.40 -10.51 6.31
N GLY A 124 -2.60 -10.05 5.98
CA GLY A 124 -3.85 -10.73 6.28
C GLY A 124 -5.05 -10.02 5.68
N VAL A 125 -6.16 -10.74 5.65
CA VAL A 125 -7.47 -10.24 5.25
C VAL A 125 -8.37 -10.31 6.48
N ILE A 126 -8.93 -9.17 6.89
CA ILE A 126 -9.73 -9.03 8.12
C ILE A 126 -11.04 -8.33 7.84
N GLN A 127 -12.00 -8.44 8.76
CA GLN A 127 -13.28 -7.73 8.63
C GLN A 127 -13.06 -6.22 8.82
N LYS A 128 -13.76 -5.41 8.04
CA LYS A 128 -13.69 -3.95 8.11
C LYS A 128 -14.12 -3.48 9.52
N GLY A 129 -13.32 -2.61 10.11
CA GLY A 129 -13.51 -2.12 11.48
C GLY A 129 -12.71 -2.88 12.55
N GLU A 130 -12.15 -4.05 12.24
CA GLU A 130 -11.35 -4.83 13.21
C GLU A 130 -9.85 -4.42 13.28
N THR A 131 -9.36 -3.53 12.40
CA THR A 131 -7.92 -3.34 12.13
C THR A 131 -7.06 -3.10 13.37
N CYS A 132 -7.37 -2.07 14.16
CA CYS A 132 -6.55 -1.70 15.30
C CYS A 132 -6.66 -2.72 16.45
N GLU A 133 -7.85 -3.29 16.66
CA GLU A 133 -8.11 -4.24 17.74
C GLU A 133 -7.42 -5.59 17.52
N LYS A 134 -7.22 -5.97 16.25
CA LYS A 134 -6.58 -7.25 15.90
C LYS A 134 -5.07 -7.19 15.83
N ILE A 135 -4.48 -5.99 15.70
CA ILE A 135 -3.02 -5.85 15.73
C ILE A 135 -2.56 -5.92 17.18
N VAL A 136 -2.24 -7.14 17.62
CA VAL A 136 -1.74 -7.39 18.97
C VAL A 136 -0.22 -7.34 18.98
N ASN A 137 0.36 -6.49 19.82
CA ASN A 137 1.82 -6.31 19.93
C ASN A 137 2.50 -6.01 18.60
N GLY A 138 1.82 -5.26 17.72
CA GLY A 138 2.32 -4.96 16.38
C GLY A 138 2.42 -6.19 15.47
N LYS A 139 1.53 -7.18 15.62
CA LYS A 139 1.45 -8.33 14.70
C LYS A 139 0.08 -8.41 14.02
N ILE A 140 0.08 -8.56 12.70
CA ILE A 140 -1.14 -8.86 11.93
C ILE A 140 -1.53 -10.32 12.19
N PRO A 141 -2.80 -10.63 12.54
CA PRO A 141 -3.23 -12.02 12.62
C PRO A 141 -3.19 -12.66 11.23
N PHE A 142 -2.61 -13.86 11.14
CA PHE A 142 -2.57 -14.57 9.88
C PHE A 142 -3.97 -15.09 9.51
N ARG A 143 -4.65 -14.37 8.63
CA ARG A 143 -5.93 -14.74 8.02
C ARG A 143 -5.78 -14.63 6.51
N PRO A 144 -5.41 -15.71 5.81
CA PRO A 144 -5.04 -15.64 4.40
C PRO A 144 -6.24 -15.48 3.48
N ILE A 145 -7.46 -15.76 3.95
CA ILE A 145 -8.68 -15.64 3.15
C ILE A 145 -9.84 -15.18 4.02
N ALA A 146 -10.66 -14.28 3.48
CA ALA A 146 -11.93 -13.89 4.07
C ALA A 146 -12.89 -13.38 2.99
N CYS A 147 -14.18 -13.37 3.30
CA CYS A 147 -15.23 -12.87 2.41
C CYS A 147 -16.14 -11.86 3.12
N GLY A 148 -16.89 -11.10 2.31
CA GLY A 148 -17.83 -10.08 2.79
C GLY A 148 -17.20 -8.69 2.77
N ASN A 149 -17.43 -7.94 3.84
CA ASN A 149 -16.90 -6.59 4.03
C ASN A 149 -15.51 -6.65 4.66
N VAL A 150 -14.51 -7.00 3.83
CA VAL A 150 -13.15 -7.26 4.26
C VAL A 150 -12.17 -6.20 3.75
N ILE A 151 -11.07 -6.04 4.48
CA ILE A 151 -9.94 -5.18 4.12
C ILE A 151 -8.66 -5.99 4.05
N GLY A 152 -7.73 -5.52 3.23
CA GLY A 152 -6.39 -6.07 3.09
C GLY A 152 -5.41 -5.31 3.94
N LEU A 153 -4.74 -6.00 4.85
CA LEU A 153 -3.77 -5.40 5.73
C LEU A 153 -2.41 -6.05 5.49
N TYR A 154 -1.39 -5.25 5.28
CA TYR A 154 -0.01 -5.73 5.25
C TYR A 154 0.92 -4.73 5.93
N SER A 155 2.13 -5.18 6.27
CA SER A 155 3.14 -4.31 6.88
C SER A 155 4.52 -4.46 6.27
N PHE A 156 5.26 -3.36 6.25
CA PHE A 156 6.70 -3.35 6.03
C PHE A 156 7.44 -3.03 7.32
N GLU A 157 8.59 -3.65 7.50
CA GLU A 157 9.48 -3.43 8.64
C GLU A 157 10.86 -3.01 8.14
N HIS A 158 11.36 -1.90 8.66
CA HIS A 158 12.70 -1.40 8.36
C HIS A 158 13.29 -0.70 9.58
N ARG A 159 14.62 -0.68 9.66
CA ARG A 159 15.33 0.15 10.65
C ARG A 159 15.96 1.31 9.92
N LEU A 160 15.47 2.52 10.20
CA LEU A 160 16.04 3.74 9.65
C LEU A 160 17.30 4.09 10.40
N GLU A 161 18.45 4.07 9.74
CA GLU A 161 19.72 4.51 10.26
C GLU A 161 19.74 6.03 10.53
N PRO A 162 20.72 6.53 11.31
CA PRO A 162 20.87 7.96 11.56
C PRO A 162 20.86 8.77 10.26
N PHE A 163 20.02 9.82 10.23
CA PHE A 163 19.87 10.70 9.08
C PHE A 163 19.43 10.05 7.75
N GLU A 164 19.05 8.76 7.78
CA GLU A 164 18.62 8.02 6.59
C GLU A 164 17.33 8.59 6.00
N VAL A 165 17.27 8.60 4.67
CA VAL A 165 16.03 8.75 3.91
C VAL A 165 15.72 7.40 3.26
N ALA A 166 14.52 6.87 3.51
CA ALA A 166 14.07 5.62 2.93
C ALA A 166 12.69 5.79 2.28
N ARG A 167 12.40 4.95 1.29
CA ARG A 167 11.16 5.01 0.51
C ARG A 167 10.46 3.66 0.53
N ALA A 168 9.18 3.69 0.84
CA ALA A 168 8.26 2.60 0.60
C ALA A 168 7.38 2.95 -0.60
N TYR A 169 7.05 1.96 -1.41
CA TYR A 169 6.11 2.05 -2.51
C TYR A 169 4.96 1.10 -2.26
N THR A 170 3.75 1.55 -2.52
CA THR A 170 2.55 0.72 -2.48
C THR A 170 1.79 0.93 -3.76
N TRP A 171 1.18 -0.12 -4.30
CA TRP A 171 0.41 -0.02 -5.52
C TRP A 171 -0.78 -0.96 -5.53
N MET A 172 -1.68 -0.64 -6.44
CA MET A 172 -2.78 -1.48 -6.82
C MET A 172 -2.86 -1.63 -8.33
N LEU A 173 -3.21 -2.84 -8.75
CA LEU A 173 -3.42 -3.24 -10.14
C LEU A 173 -4.81 -3.86 -10.27
N MET A 174 -5.49 -3.61 -11.38
CA MET A 174 -6.81 -4.16 -11.71
C MET A 174 -6.77 -4.94 -13.01
N SER A 175 -7.44 -6.09 -13.03
CA SER A 175 -7.78 -6.84 -14.25
C SER A 175 -9.29 -7.00 -14.33
N LYS A 176 -9.89 -6.41 -15.37
CA LYS A 176 -11.32 -6.54 -15.67
C LYS A 176 -11.68 -7.93 -16.20
N THR A 177 -10.71 -8.64 -16.76
CA THR A 177 -10.84 -10.01 -17.27
C THR A 177 -10.52 -11.06 -16.21
N MET A 178 -10.29 -10.63 -14.95
CA MET A 178 -9.93 -11.51 -13.83
C MET A 178 -8.62 -12.28 -14.06
N SER A 179 -7.71 -11.77 -14.89
CA SER A 179 -6.46 -12.47 -15.19
C SER A 179 -5.43 -12.27 -14.08
N GLU A 180 -5.19 -13.32 -13.30
CA GLU A 180 -4.13 -13.35 -12.29
C GLU A 180 -2.73 -13.20 -12.91
N GLU A 181 -2.47 -13.91 -14.01
CA GLU A 181 -1.18 -13.87 -14.72
C GLU A 181 -0.83 -12.46 -15.20
N GLU A 182 -1.82 -11.73 -15.74
CA GLU A 182 -1.65 -10.32 -16.14
C GLU A 182 -1.19 -9.46 -14.95
N LEU A 183 -1.84 -9.62 -13.80
CA LEU A 183 -1.55 -8.84 -12.60
C LEU A 183 -0.17 -9.17 -12.03
N LEU A 184 0.18 -10.45 -11.92
CA LEU A 184 1.48 -10.89 -11.41
C LEU A 184 2.62 -10.44 -12.33
N LYS A 185 2.42 -10.50 -13.65
CA LYS A 185 3.40 -9.99 -14.62
C LYS A 185 3.62 -8.49 -14.45
N LYS A 186 2.55 -7.70 -14.30
CA LYS A 186 2.63 -6.25 -14.03
C LYS A 186 3.30 -5.96 -12.69
N ASP A 187 2.96 -6.69 -11.63
CA ASP A 187 3.56 -6.56 -10.30
C ASP A 187 5.08 -6.77 -10.34
N LYS A 188 5.53 -7.85 -11.00
CA LYS A 188 6.95 -8.15 -11.18
C LYS A 188 7.68 -7.05 -11.95
N GLN A 189 7.10 -6.58 -13.06
CA GLN A 189 7.66 -5.48 -13.84
C GLN A 189 7.78 -4.20 -13.01
N LEU A 190 6.76 -3.88 -12.21
CA LEU A 190 6.75 -2.70 -11.36
C LEU A 190 7.81 -2.77 -10.26
N LYS A 191 7.94 -3.92 -9.58
CA LYS A 191 9.01 -4.18 -8.60
C LYS A 191 10.40 -3.93 -9.22
N GLN A 192 10.62 -4.41 -10.44
CA GLN A 192 11.88 -4.18 -11.16
C GLN A 192 12.10 -2.69 -11.46
N ILE A 193 11.12 -2.00 -12.06
CA ILE A 193 11.22 -0.56 -12.37
C ILE A 193 11.56 0.24 -11.11
N LEU A 194 10.88 -0.04 -10.00
CA LEU A 194 11.07 0.72 -8.76
C LEU A 194 12.41 0.41 -8.08
N ALA A 195 12.94 -0.81 -8.22
CA ALA A 195 14.29 -1.14 -7.74
C ALA A 195 15.37 -0.30 -8.46
N PHE A 196 15.23 -0.08 -9.77
CA PHE A 196 16.19 0.68 -10.58
C PHE A 196 15.93 2.19 -10.63
N SER A 197 14.77 2.66 -10.16
CA SER A 197 14.43 4.10 -10.12
C SER A 197 15.25 4.92 -9.11
N ARG A 198 16.22 4.30 -8.42
CA ARG A 198 16.98 4.88 -7.29
C ARG A 198 18.21 5.70 -7.68
N GLU A 199 18.54 5.81 -8.97
CA GLU A 199 19.81 6.39 -9.46
C GLU A 199 19.68 7.77 -10.15
N LYS A 200 18.71 8.62 -9.78
CA LYS A 200 18.68 10.01 -10.29
C LYS A 200 18.52 11.03 -9.18
#